data_AF-X6NBM6-F1
#
_entry.id   AF-X6NBM6-F1
#
_cell.length_a   1.000
_cell.length_b   1.000
_cell.length_c   1.000
_cell.angle_alpha   90.00
_cell.angle_beta   90.00
_cell.angle_gamma   90.00
#
_symmetry.space_group_name_H-M   'P 1'
#
loop_
_entity.id
_entity.type
_entity.pdbx_description
1 polymer ?
#
loop_
_entity_poly.entity_id
_entity_poly.type
_entity_poly.pdbx_seq_one_letter_code
_entity_poly.pdbx_strand_id
1 'polypeptide(L)'
;MQNEDKKEEPSNPLLLLKKSLILQEERAKASNVLELSFRELIKGTKTDEEYLDGCKKAIVQFQTVNDQMKEIITNLQNEKQSNLLIKLQKLESQKFSLVNNEQNKNNFFFF
;
A
#
# COMPACT_ATOMS: atom_id res chain seq x y z
N MET A 1 7.33 -23.29 -24.99
CA MET A 1 7.92 -22.16 -24.25
C MET A 1 7.26 -20.88 -24.72
N GLN A 2 6.25 -20.41 -24.00
CA GLN A 2 5.77 -19.02 -24.06
C GLN A 2 5.39 -18.65 -22.63
N ASN A 3 6.41 -18.32 -21.84
CA ASN A 3 6.22 -17.48 -20.66
C ASN A 3 6.06 -16.08 -21.23
N GLU A 4 4.82 -15.71 -21.57
CA GLU A 4 4.51 -14.30 -21.69
C GLU A 4 4.69 -13.71 -20.30
N ASP A 5 5.75 -12.90 -20.18
CA ASP A 5 5.94 -11.92 -19.15
C ASP A 5 4.59 -11.24 -18.87
N LYS A 6 3.92 -11.70 -17.81
CA LYS A 6 3.13 -10.80 -16.99
C LYS A 6 4.11 -9.72 -16.56
N LYS A 7 4.17 -8.64 -17.33
CA LYS A 7 4.70 -7.37 -16.83
C LYS A 7 3.94 -7.13 -15.54
N GLU A 8 4.57 -7.44 -14.42
CA GLU A 8 4.15 -6.94 -13.11
C GLU A 8 4.05 -5.44 -13.32
N GLU A 9 2.81 -4.98 -13.46
CA GLU A 9 2.52 -3.57 -13.60
C GLU A 9 3.17 -2.94 -12.37
N PRO A 10 4.17 -2.05 -12.53
CA PRO A 10 4.88 -1.51 -11.39
C PRO A 10 3.80 -0.87 -10.53
N SER A 11 3.69 -1.43 -9.33
CA SER A 11 2.83 -0.99 -8.26
C SER A 11 2.84 0.54 -8.26
N ASN A 12 1.76 1.14 -8.76
CA ASN A 12 1.68 2.58 -8.88
C ASN A 12 1.09 3.08 -7.56
N PRO A 13 1.72 4.05 -6.87
CA PRO A 13 1.23 4.49 -5.59
C PRO A 13 -0.21 4.99 -5.65
N LEU A 14 -0.64 5.60 -6.77
CA LEU A 14 -2.03 6.02 -6.99
C LEU A 14 -3.00 4.82 -7.11
N LEU A 15 -2.58 3.75 -7.78
CA LEU A 15 -3.39 2.53 -7.91
C LEU A 15 -3.51 1.82 -6.55
N LEU A 16 -2.41 1.74 -5.80
CA LEU A 16 -2.39 1.22 -4.44
C LEU A 16 -3.29 2.02 -3.48
N LEU A 17 -3.24 3.36 -3.55
CA LEU A 17 -4.11 4.23 -2.76
C LEU A 17 -5.58 4.06 -3.14
N LYS A 18 -5.90 3.93 -4.43
CA LYS A 18 -7.27 3.66 -4.87
C LYS A 18 -7.76 2.31 -4.33
N LYS A 19 -6.91 1.27 -4.38
CA LYS A 19 -7.22 -0.05 -3.82
C LYS A 19 -7.44 0.01 -2.30
N SER A 20 -6.63 0.79 -1.56
CA SER A 20 -6.81 0.93 -0.12
C SER A 20 -8.12 1.63 0.25
N LEU A 21 -8.55 2.62 -0.52
CA LEU A 21 -9.86 3.26 -0.31
C LEU A 21 -11.02 2.26 -0.47
N ILE A 22 -10.98 1.42 -1.50
CA ILE A 22 -12.01 0.37 -1.71
C ILE A 22 -12.05 -0.60 -0.52
N LEU A 23 -10.89 -1.04 -0.03
CA LEU A 23 -10.79 -1.93 1.13
C LEU A 23 -11.36 -1.29 2.41
N GLN A 24 -11.23 0.03 2.58
CA GLN A 24 -11.86 0.74 3.70
C GLN A 24 -13.38 0.71 3.62
N GLU A 25 -13.96 0.85 2.42
CA GLU A 25 -15.41 0.71 2.22
C GLU A 25 -15.90 -0.70 2.49
N GLU A 26 -15.16 -1.73 2.06
CA GLU A 26 -15.47 -3.13 2.35
C GLU A 26 -15.46 -3.42 3.86
N ARG A 27 -14.48 -2.88 4.58
CA ARG A 27 -14.44 -2.95 6.05
C ARG A 27 -15.65 -2.28 6.69
N ALA A 28 -16.06 -1.11 6.19
CA ALA A 28 -17.25 -0.42 6.71
C ALA A 28 -18.52 -1.26 6.49
N LYS A 29 -18.66 -1.89 5.32
CA LYS A 29 -19.78 -2.80 5.01
C LYS A 29 -19.81 -4.01 5.96
N ALA A 30 -18.66 -4.65 6.20
CA ALA A 30 -18.58 -5.77 7.15
C ALA A 30 -18.97 -5.36 8.59
N SER A 31 -18.58 -4.16 9.02
CA SER A 31 -19.02 -3.62 10.33
C SER A 31 -20.53 -3.42 10.40
N ASN A 32 -21.14 -2.90 9.33
CA ASN A 32 -22.59 -2.70 9.29
C ASN A 32 -23.35 -4.04 9.37
N VAL A 33 -22.85 -5.09 8.71
CA VAL A 33 -23.45 -6.44 8.79
C VAL A 33 -23.43 -6.99 10.23
N LEU A 34 -22.32 -6.78 10.95
CA LEU A 34 -22.21 -7.12 12.38
C LEU A 34 -23.19 -6.33 13.23
N GLU A 35 -23.24 -5.02 13.03
CA GLU A 35 -24.12 -4.14 13.79
C GLU A 35 -25.60 -4.52 13.59
N LEU A 36 -26.01 -4.78 12.36
CA LEU A 36 -27.37 -5.24 12.03
C LEU A 36 -27.66 -6.58 12.69
N SER A 37 -26.73 -7.54 12.61
CA SER A 37 -26.90 -8.86 13.23
C SER A 37 -27.01 -8.78 14.76
N PHE A 38 -26.26 -7.88 15.39
CA PHE A 38 -26.36 -7.63 16.83
C PHE A 38 -27.69 -7.00 17.22
N ARG A 39 -28.15 -6.00 16.46
CA ARG A 39 -29.47 -5.38 16.66
C ARG A 39 -30.60 -6.39 16.53
N GLU A 40 -30.51 -7.32 15.59
CA GLU A 40 -31.50 -8.38 15.37
C GLU A 40 -31.48 -9.42 16.51
N LEU A 41 -30.31 -9.75 17.06
CA LEU A 41 -30.21 -10.60 18.24
C LEU A 41 -30.91 -9.96 19.45
N ILE A 42 -30.64 -8.68 19.72
CA ILE A 42 -31.28 -7.94 20.84
C ILE A 42 -32.81 -7.91 20.67
N LYS A 43 -33.30 -7.78 19.44
CA LYS A 43 -34.74 -7.81 19.13
C LYS A 43 -35.36 -9.21 19.24
N GLY A 44 -34.56 -10.26 19.44
CA GLY A 44 -35.00 -11.65 19.42
C GLY A 44 -35.39 -12.15 18.03
N THR A 45 -35.04 -11.43 16.96
CA THR A 45 -35.33 -11.82 15.57
C THR A 45 -34.26 -12.73 14.96
N LYS A 46 -33.12 -12.86 15.64
CA LYS A 46 -32.06 -13.84 15.33
C LYS A 46 -31.76 -14.68 16.56
N THR A 47 -31.40 -15.93 16.34
CA THR A 47 -30.87 -16.82 17.38
C THR A 47 -29.40 -16.52 17.68
N ASP A 48 -28.91 -17.00 18.82
CA ASP A 48 -27.49 -16.90 19.18
C ASP A 48 -26.58 -17.57 18.11
N GLU A 49 -27.03 -18.67 17.51
CA GLU A 49 -26.28 -19.39 16.47
C GLU A 49 -26.16 -18.57 15.19
N GLU A 50 -27.24 -17.94 14.74
CA GLU A 50 -27.26 -17.07 13.56
C GLU A 50 -26.40 -15.81 13.78
N TYR A 51 -26.42 -15.25 14.99
CA TYR A 51 -25.55 -14.15 15.38
C TYR A 51 -24.07 -14.56 15.37
N LEU A 52 -23.75 -15.74 15.95
CA LEU A 52 -22.39 -16.27 15.98
C LEU A 52 -21.84 -16.55 14.57
N ASP A 53 -22.67 -17.07 13.66
CA ASP A 53 -22.30 -17.26 12.26
C ASP A 53 -22.01 -15.91 11.56
N GLY A 54 -22.86 -14.91 11.77
CA GLY A 54 -22.64 -13.54 11.29
C GLY A 54 -21.33 -12.94 11.82
N CYS A 55 -21.00 -13.17 13.10
CA CYS A 55 -19.75 -12.72 13.68
C CYS A 55 -18.53 -13.40 13.05
N LYS A 56 -18.57 -14.72 12.85
CA LYS A 56 -17.48 -15.46 12.21
C LYS A 56 -17.22 -14.96 10.79
N LYS A 57 -18.27 -14.76 9.99
CA LYS A 57 -18.16 -14.22 8.63
C LYS A 57 -17.51 -12.84 8.60
N ALA A 58 -17.92 -11.95 9.49
CA ALA A 58 -17.35 -10.61 9.55
C ALA A 58 -15.89 -10.60 10.04
N ILE A 59 -15.52 -11.47 10.99
CA ILE A 59 -14.12 -11.63 11.43
C ILE A 59 -13.24 -12.06 10.26
N VAL A 60 -13.67 -13.05 9.47
CA VAL A 60 -12.92 -13.51 8.29
C VAL A 60 -12.75 -12.37 7.28
N GLN A 61 -13.83 -11.62 6.98
CA GLN A 61 -13.75 -10.46 6.09
C GLN A 61 -12.78 -9.39 6.60
N PHE A 62 -12.80 -9.08 7.91
CA PHE A 62 -11.85 -8.13 8.49
C PHE A 62 -10.41 -8.60 8.42
N GLN A 63 -10.15 -9.89 8.63
CA GLN A 63 -8.82 -10.47 8.50
C GLN A 63 -8.32 -10.33 7.06
N THR A 64 -9.14 -10.73 6.08
CA THR A 64 -8.81 -10.60 4.65
C THR A 64 -8.50 -9.15 4.27
N VAL A 65 -9.37 -8.20 4.67
CA VAL A 65 -9.15 -6.77 4.38
C VAL A 65 -7.88 -6.26 5.06
N ASN A 66 -7.62 -6.64 6.31
CA ASN A 66 -6.41 -6.22 7.01
C ASN A 66 -5.14 -6.76 6.36
N ASP A 67 -5.13 -8.02 5.92
CA ASP A 67 -3.95 -8.61 5.30
C ASP A 67 -3.65 -7.99 3.94
N GLN A 68 -4.69 -7.73 3.14
CA GLN A 68 -4.54 -6.96 1.89
C GLN A 68 -4.09 -5.51 2.14
N MET A 69 -4.54 -4.89 3.23
CA MET A 69 -4.10 -3.54 3.60
C MET A 69 -2.62 -3.53 4.02
N LYS A 70 -2.16 -4.53 4.79
CA LYS A 70 -0.74 -4.67 5.15
C LYS A 70 0.15 -4.82 3.91
N GLU A 71 -0.31 -5.60 2.93
CA GLU A 71 0.40 -5.78 1.66
C GLU A 71 0.53 -4.43 0.92
N ILE A 72 -0.56 -3.68 0.80
CA ILE A 72 -0.55 -2.34 0.18
C ILE A 72 0.40 -1.40 0.91
N ILE A 73 0.36 -1.36 2.25
CA ILE A 73 1.25 -0.52 3.06
C ILE A 73 2.72 -0.90 2.80
N THR A 74 3.02 -2.19 2.77
CA THR A 74 4.37 -2.70 2.50
C THR A 74 4.85 -2.25 1.12
N ASN A 75 4.00 -2.37 0.10
CA ASN A 75 4.34 -1.96 -1.27
C ASN A 75 4.55 -0.44 -1.38
N LEU A 76 3.69 0.37 -0.76
CA LEU A 76 3.87 1.84 -0.69
C LEU A 76 5.17 2.23 0.01
N GLN A 77 5.54 1.53 1.08
CA GLN A 77 6.80 1.78 1.80
C GLN A 77 8.02 1.44 0.93
N ASN A 78 7.98 0.32 0.23
CA ASN A 78 9.06 -0.11 -0.67
C ASN A 78 9.24 0.89 -1.84
N GLU A 79 8.15 1.36 -2.43
CA GLU A 79 8.20 2.40 -3.46
C GLU A 79 8.77 3.72 -2.95
N LYS A 80 8.39 4.14 -1.73
CA LYS A 80 8.94 5.35 -1.12
C LYS A 80 10.46 5.24 -0.91
N GLN A 81 10.93 4.07 -0.45
CA GLN A 81 12.36 3.81 -0.26
C GLN A 81 13.11 3.78 -1.60
N SER A 82 12.56 3.13 -2.62
CA SER A 82 13.12 3.11 -3.98
C SER A 82 13.26 4.52 -4.56
N ASN A 83 12.21 5.34 -4.46
CA ASN A 83 12.24 6.73 -4.92
C ASN A 83 13.27 7.59 -4.16
N LEU A 84 13.46 7.34 -2.87
CA LEU A 84 14.49 8.01 -2.07
C LEU A 84 15.90 7.63 -2.56
N LEU A 85 16.13 6.35 -2.82
CA LEU A 85 17.42 5.85 -3.35
C LEU A 85 17.77 6.51 -4.69
N ILE A 86 16.79 6.59 -5.62
CA ILE A 86 16.98 7.26 -6.91
C ILE A 86 17.35 8.73 -6.73
N LYS A 87 16.71 9.44 -5.78
CA LYS A 87 17.04 10.84 -5.48
C LYS A 87 18.46 10.99 -4.93
N LEU A 88 18.88 10.09 -4.04
CA LEU A 88 20.25 10.09 -3.49
C LEU A 88 21.30 9.88 -4.59
N GLN A 89 21.10 8.90 -5.48
CA GLN A 89 22.00 8.66 -6.61
C GLN A 89 22.11 9.87 -7.55
N LYS A 90 21.01 10.59 -7.80
CA LYS A 90 21.04 11.84 -8.57
C LYS A 90 21.79 12.95 -7.86
N LEU A 91 21.66 13.08 -6.56
CA LEU A 91 22.42 14.07 -5.79
C LEU A 91 23.91 13.74 -5.76
N GLU A 92 24.28 12.46 -5.66
CA GLU A 92 25.67 12.02 -5.75
C GLU A 92 26.28 12.33 -7.12
N SER A 93 25.56 12.05 -8.20
CA SER A 93 26.06 12.36 -9.55
C SER A 93 26.21 13.86 -9.78
N GLN A 94 25.25 14.67 -9.31
CA GLN A 94 25.34 16.14 -9.34
C GLN A 94 26.54 16.65 -8.53
N LYS A 95 26.75 16.13 -7.32
CA LYS A 95 27.92 16.48 -6.50
C LYS A 95 29.23 16.14 -7.23
N PHE A 96 29.32 14.96 -7.84
CA PHE A 96 30.50 14.56 -8.60
C PHE A 96 30.77 15.50 -9.78
N SER A 97 29.73 15.90 -10.53
CA SER A 97 29.84 16.89 -11.60
C SER A 97 30.29 18.26 -11.11
N LEU A 98 29.82 18.72 -9.94
CA LEU A 98 30.24 19.98 -9.34
C LEU A 98 31.73 19.96 -8.93
N VAL A 99 32.18 18.88 -8.29
CA VAL A 99 33.60 18.70 -7.89
C VAL A 99 34.51 18.71 -9.13
N ASN A 100 34.11 18.03 -10.22
CA ASN A 100 34.87 18.05 -11.47
C ASN A 100 34.88 19.44 -12.13
N ASN A 101 33.77 20.18 -12.06
CA ASN A 101 33.71 21.56 -12.57
C ASN A 101 34.55 22.54 -11.73
N GLU A 102 34.65 22.36 -10.41
CA GLU A 102 35.55 23.15 -9.56
C GLU A 102 37.03 22.81 -9.82
N GLN A 103 37.39 21.54 -10.01
CA GLN A 103 38.75 21.15 -10.43
C GLN A 103 39.12 21.73 -11.80
N ASN A 104 38.21 21.69 -12.78
CA ASN A 104 38.44 22.30 -14.08
C ASN A 104 38.55 23.83 -14.03
N LYS A 105 37.80 24.50 -13.14
CA LYS A 105 37.95 25.96 -12.92
C LYS A 105 39.29 26.31 -12.26
N ASN A 106 39.74 25.52 -11.28
CA ASN A 106 41.02 25.74 -10.62
C ASN A 106 42.22 25.40 -11.53
N ASN A 107 42.08 24.49 -12.48
CA ASN A 107 43.10 24.21 -13.51
C ASN A 107 43.16 25.27 -14.63
N PHE A 108 42.21 26.22 -14.70
CA PHE A 108 42.25 27.32 -15.66
C PHE A 108 43.07 28.54 -15.16
N PHE A 109 43.59 28.50 -13.93
CA PHE A 109 44.41 29.58 -13.34
C PHE A 109 45.92 29.27 -13.32
N PHE A 110 46.39 28.36 -14.19
CA PHE A 110 47.79 27.98 -14.39
C PHE A 110 48.18 27.87 -15.87
N PHE A 111 47.76 28.85 -16.69
CA PHE A 111 48.39 29.17 -17.97
C PHE A 111 48.81 30.64 -17.96
#